data_AF-A0A2V4CX14-F1
#
_entry.id   AF-A0A2V4CX14-F1
#
_cell.length_a   1.000
_cell.length_b   1.000
_cell.length_c   1.000
_cell.angle_alpha   90.00
_cell.angle_beta   90.00
_cell.angle_gamma   90.00
#
_symmetry.space_group_name_H-M   'P 1'
#
loop_
_entity.id
_entity.type
_entity.pdbx_description
1 polymer ?
#
loop_
_entity_poly.entity_id
_entity_poly.type
_entity_poly.pdbx_seq_one_letter_code
_entity_poly.pdbx_strand_id
1 'polypeptide(L)'
;MEIQTEIRRGFGEILSPDYSMPAPFNRCAIAGPIVNEGSKKELRAALSGALRGFLNRHPPANNVDQEIVDRHHLATLVTGMAKQKRLPGAPRQSTSLIEGWLAGSAPYVIMENADKSWDLKSARAADVPGRPLAHPVWSILGTLSFIGATEISRLREHLGPVRSVTQRHTQRMIKWFDAIEWTQRQQAHIPFSDAPLFKIREDWVALGRLWLALWPLLSELSSWRRRYPSAGWKKSLSEIVQKTGPNAGKKLSSALQRAVDATLDRLKLLTSGHIGCPAPTNVDELLVWWSTEPPAESDEK
;
A
#
# COMPACT_ATOMS: atom_id res chain seq x y z
N MET A 1 -25.61 33.51 18.62
CA MET A 1 -25.90 32.86 19.92
C MET A 1 -26.62 31.53 19.73
N GLU A 2 -27.60 31.44 18.84
CA GLU A 2 -28.44 30.25 18.60
C GLU A 2 -27.66 28.97 18.27
N ILE A 3 -26.66 29.05 17.38
CA ILE A 3 -25.78 27.91 17.02
C ILE A 3 -25.03 27.35 18.24
N GLN A 4 -24.57 28.19 19.17
CA GLN A 4 -23.88 27.68 20.37
C GLN A 4 -24.85 26.98 21.33
N THR A 5 -26.09 27.45 21.42
CA THR A 5 -27.14 26.81 22.22
C THR A 5 -27.51 25.45 21.64
N GLU A 6 -27.62 25.36 20.32
CA GLU A 6 -27.93 24.12 19.61
C GLU A 6 -26.79 23.09 19.69
N ILE A 7 -25.55 23.54 19.54
CA ILE A 7 -24.36 22.70 19.76
C ILE A 7 -24.34 22.18 21.21
N ARG A 8 -24.58 23.04 22.21
CA ARG A 8 -24.59 22.63 23.63
C ARG A 8 -25.72 21.65 23.93
N ARG A 9 -26.92 21.85 23.35
CA ARG A 9 -28.05 20.91 23.46
C ARG A 9 -27.68 19.55 22.88
N GLY A 10 -27.11 19.51 21.66
CA GLY A 10 -26.68 18.27 21.02
C GLY A 10 -25.61 17.51 21.83
N PHE A 11 -24.62 18.22 22.40
CA PHE A 11 -23.65 17.58 23.31
C PHE A 11 -24.30 17.08 24.61
N GLY A 12 -25.27 17.82 25.17
CA GLY A 12 -26.02 17.39 26.35
C GLY A 12 -26.82 16.10 26.11
N GLU A 13 -27.43 15.97 24.93
CA GLU A 13 -28.13 14.76 24.52
C GLU A 13 -27.17 13.58 24.32
N ILE A 14 -26.06 13.77 23.59
CA ILE A 14 -25.09 12.70 23.29
C ILE A 14 -24.36 12.19 24.54
N LEU A 15 -24.12 13.06 25.53
CA LEU A 15 -23.44 12.70 26.78
C LEU A 15 -24.41 12.27 27.89
N SER A 16 -25.72 12.21 27.61
CA SER A 16 -26.71 11.71 28.54
C SER A 16 -26.49 10.22 28.83
N PRO A 17 -26.68 9.75 30.08
CA PRO A 17 -26.59 8.33 30.42
C PRO A 17 -27.58 7.45 29.64
N ASP A 18 -28.67 8.03 29.13
CA ASP A 18 -29.71 7.32 28.37
C ASP A 18 -29.40 7.23 26.86
N TYR A 19 -28.36 7.93 26.38
CA TYR A 19 -28.00 7.96 24.98
C TYR A 19 -27.03 6.83 24.63
N SER A 20 -27.53 5.83 23.90
CA SER A 20 -26.68 4.77 23.35
C SER A 20 -26.07 5.22 22.02
N MET A 21 -24.73 5.38 22.00
CA MET A 21 -24.01 5.67 20.76
C MET A 21 -24.29 4.57 19.73
N PRO A 22 -24.68 4.91 18.48
CA PRO A 22 -24.89 3.89 17.46
C PRO A 22 -23.56 3.26 17.04
N ALA A 23 -23.60 1.99 16.64
CA ALA A 23 -22.47 1.37 15.96
C ALA A 23 -22.18 2.15 14.66
N PRO A 24 -20.90 2.43 14.33
CA PRO A 24 -19.67 1.94 14.96
C PRO A 24 -19.04 2.91 15.97
N PHE A 25 -19.68 4.04 16.26
CA PHE A 25 -19.20 5.06 17.19
C PHE A 25 -19.38 4.66 18.67
N ASN A 26 -20.04 3.52 18.92
CA ASN A 26 -20.09 2.85 20.21
C ASN A 26 -18.78 2.20 20.65
N ARG A 27 -17.73 2.24 19.81
CA ARG A 27 -16.40 1.72 20.12
C ARG A 27 -15.36 2.84 20.05
N CYS A 28 -14.57 2.98 21.11
CA CYS A 28 -13.46 3.91 21.18
C CYS A 28 -12.18 3.21 21.68
N ALA A 29 -11.02 3.75 21.33
CA ALA A 29 -9.75 3.34 21.92
C ALA A 29 -9.51 4.17 23.17
N ILE A 30 -9.47 3.52 24.33
CA ILE A 30 -9.17 4.17 25.60
C ILE A 30 -7.65 4.29 25.75
N ALA A 31 -7.15 5.50 26.03
CA ALA A 31 -5.74 5.77 26.23
C ALA A 31 -5.45 6.14 27.70
N GLY A 32 -4.95 5.15 28.44
CA GLY A 32 -4.55 5.28 29.86
C GLY A 32 -5.72 5.49 30.83
N PRO A 33 -5.40 5.60 32.12
CA PRO A 33 -5.83 6.72 32.95
C PRO A 33 -4.75 7.82 32.88
N ILE A 34 -5.14 9.05 32.53
CA ILE A 34 -4.26 10.23 32.57
C ILE A 34 -4.71 11.07 33.77
N VAL A 35 -3.87 11.11 34.80
CA VAL A 35 -4.21 11.76 36.07
C VAL A 35 -3.76 13.22 36.06
N ASN A 36 -4.59 14.12 36.59
CA ASN A 36 -4.33 15.57 36.68
C ASN A 36 -3.86 15.97 38.11
N GLU A 37 -2.96 15.20 38.70
CA GLU A 37 -2.40 15.48 40.03
C GLU A 37 -1.12 16.34 39.98
N GLY A 38 -0.53 16.50 38.79
CA GLY A 38 0.69 17.28 38.58
C GLY A 38 0.44 18.69 38.01
N SER A 39 1.51 19.31 37.54
CA SER A 39 1.48 20.60 36.87
C SER A 39 0.78 20.54 35.50
N LYS A 40 0.29 21.69 35.01
CA LYS A 40 -0.23 21.86 33.64
C LYS A 40 0.75 21.36 32.57
N LYS A 41 2.05 21.50 32.81
CA LYS A 41 3.11 21.05 31.89
C LYS A 41 3.16 19.52 31.79
N GLU A 42 3.04 18.84 32.93
CA GLU A 42 3.03 17.37 33.00
C GLU A 42 1.77 16.78 32.36
N LEU A 43 0.59 17.36 32.65
CA LEU A 43 -0.66 16.95 31.99
C LEU A 43 -0.55 17.10 30.46
N ARG A 44 -0.04 18.23 29.98
CA ARG A 44 0.14 18.46 28.53
C ARG A 44 1.10 17.44 27.91
N ALA A 45 2.19 17.10 28.61
CA ALA A 45 3.14 16.11 28.16
C ALA A 45 2.51 14.71 28.08
N ALA A 46 1.75 14.30 29.10
CA ALA A 46 1.05 13.02 29.14
C ALA A 46 0.00 12.90 28.02
N LEU A 47 -0.85 13.92 27.84
CA LEU A 47 -1.82 13.99 26.74
C LEU A 47 -1.14 13.93 25.37
N SER A 48 -0.07 14.70 25.19
CA SER A 48 0.69 14.69 23.92
C SER A 48 1.32 13.32 23.67
N GLY A 49 1.81 12.64 24.70
CA GLY A 49 2.35 11.28 24.62
C GLY A 49 1.27 10.27 24.22
N ALA A 50 0.10 10.33 24.86
CA ALA A 50 -1.04 9.46 24.54
C ALA A 50 -1.55 9.67 23.11
N LEU A 51 -1.69 10.93 22.68
CA LEU A 51 -2.08 11.28 21.30
C LEU A 51 -1.05 10.80 20.28
N ARG A 52 0.24 11.06 20.52
CA ARG A 52 1.32 10.54 19.65
C ARG A 52 1.30 9.02 19.60
N GLY A 53 1.11 8.35 20.73
CA GLY A 53 1.01 6.89 20.79
C GLY A 53 -0.20 6.35 20.03
N PHE A 54 -1.35 7.01 20.11
CA PHE A 54 -2.52 6.69 19.31
C PHE A 54 -2.25 6.86 17.81
N LEU A 55 -1.74 8.03 17.40
CA LEU A 55 -1.43 8.34 16.00
C LEU A 55 -0.37 7.38 15.43
N ASN A 56 0.67 7.07 16.20
CA ASN A 56 1.74 6.15 15.79
C ASN A 56 1.25 4.69 15.67
N ARG A 57 0.23 4.30 16.43
CA ARG A 57 -0.36 2.94 16.33
C ARG A 57 -1.21 2.76 15.07
N HIS A 58 -1.65 3.85 14.42
CA HIS A 58 -2.52 3.82 13.25
C HIS A 58 -3.67 2.79 13.37
N PRO A 59 -4.49 2.86 14.44
CA PRO A 59 -5.58 1.91 14.61
C PRO A 59 -6.55 1.98 13.42
N PRO A 60 -7.15 0.86 13.02
CA PRO A 60 -8.09 0.86 11.91
C PRO A 60 -9.31 1.73 12.22
N ALA A 61 -9.88 2.31 11.18
CA ALA A 61 -11.09 3.08 11.30
C ALA A 61 -12.24 2.14 11.71
N ASN A 62 -13.01 2.50 12.74
CA ASN A 62 -14.14 1.70 13.19
C ASN A 62 -15.33 1.79 12.22
N ASN A 63 -15.40 2.88 11.44
CA ASN A 63 -16.57 3.23 10.64
C ASN A 63 -16.50 2.83 9.18
N VAL A 64 -15.36 2.33 8.71
CA VAL A 64 -15.19 2.00 7.30
C VAL A 64 -14.16 0.90 7.14
N ASP A 65 -14.43 0.00 6.19
CA ASP A 65 -13.45 -0.98 5.75
C ASP A 65 -12.32 -0.26 4.98
N GLN A 66 -11.09 -0.41 5.45
CA GLN A 66 -9.91 0.17 4.82
C GLN A 66 -9.71 -0.35 3.38
N GLU A 67 -10.12 -1.57 3.08
CA GLU A 67 -10.03 -2.12 1.72
C GLU A 67 -10.92 -1.34 0.75
N ILE A 68 -12.15 -1.02 1.16
CA ILE A 68 -13.09 -0.25 0.33
C ILE A 68 -12.52 1.13 0.05
N VAL A 69 -11.99 1.80 1.08
CA VAL A 69 -11.39 3.13 0.96
C VAL A 69 -10.18 3.10 0.04
N ASP A 70 -9.25 2.17 0.26
CA ASP A 70 -8.02 2.14 -0.51
C ASP A 70 -8.26 1.72 -1.97
N ARG A 71 -9.17 0.78 -2.22
CA ARG A 71 -9.55 0.38 -3.58
C ARG A 71 -10.21 1.52 -4.36
N HIS A 72 -10.96 2.40 -3.70
CA HIS A 72 -11.46 3.64 -4.31
C HIS A 72 -10.32 4.59 -4.72
N HIS A 73 -9.32 4.77 -3.85
CA HIS A 73 -8.13 5.55 -4.20
C HIS A 73 -7.32 4.90 -5.33
N LEU A 74 -7.15 3.57 -5.31
CA LEU A 74 -6.49 2.83 -6.38
C LEU A 74 -7.23 3.00 -7.72
N ALA A 75 -8.56 2.90 -7.74
CA ALA A 75 -9.36 3.13 -8.93
C ALA A 75 -9.18 4.56 -9.49
N THR A 76 -9.03 5.55 -8.59
CA THR A 76 -8.73 6.94 -8.97
C THR A 76 -7.35 7.06 -9.62
N LEU A 77 -6.34 6.36 -9.09
CA LEU A 77 -4.99 6.32 -9.68
C LEU A 77 -5.03 5.68 -11.07
N VAL A 78 -5.69 4.54 -11.22
CA VAL A 78 -5.85 3.83 -12.50
C VAL A 78 -6.58 4.70 -13.53
N THR A 79 -7.67 5.36 -13.14
CA THR A 79 -8.44 6.25 -14.02
C THR A 79 -7.64 7.49 -14.40
N GLY A 80 -6.89 8.07 -13.45
CA GLY A 80 -6.03 9.23 -13.70
C GLY A 80 -4.91 8.91 -14.68
N MET A 81 -4.31 7.72 -14.56
CA MET A 81 -3.30 7.22 -15.48
C MET A 81 -3.86 6.99 -16.89
N ALA A 82 -5.06 6.41 -17.03
CA ALA A 82 -5.72 6.22 -18.32
C ALA A 82 -6.01 7.54 -19.07
N LYS A 83 -6.22 8.65 -18.33
CA LYS A 83 -6.45 9.99 -18.91
C LYS A 83 -5.18 10.67 -19.42
N GLN A 84 -3.98 10.15 -19.14
CA GLN A 84 -2.74 10.72 -19.66
C GLN A 84 -2.63 10.48 -21.17
N LYS A 85 -2.90 11.52 -21.97
CA LYS A 85 -2.75 11.46 -23.43
C LYS A 85 -1.27 11.32 -23.79
N ARG A 86 -0.94 10.29 -24.58
CA ARG A 86 0.39 10.15 -25.20
C ARG A 86 0.57 11.20 -26.30
N LEU A 87 1.79 11.72 -26.45
CA LEU A 87 2.13 12.56 -27.59
C LEU A 87 2.07 11.72 -28.89
N PRO A 88 1.50 12.24 -29.98
CA PRO A 88 1.52 11.56 -31.27
C PRO A 88 2.97 11.26 -31.70
N GLY A 89 3.27 9.99 -32.03
CA GLY A 89 4.60 9.58 -32.53
C GLY A 89 5.58 9.01 -31.49
N ALA A 90 5.21 8.94 -30.20
CA ALA A 90 6.02 8.21 -29.22
C ALA A 90 6.02 6.68 -29.50
N PRO A 91 7.15 5.97 -29.34
CA PRO A 91 7.23 4.52 -29.60
C PRO A 91 6.14 3.73 -28.88
N ARG A 92 5.56 2.74 -29.57
CA ARG A 92 4.48 1.86 -29.08
C ARG A 92 4.95 0.77 -28.10
N GLN A 93 6.10 0.93 -27.44
CA GLN A 93 6.57 -0.06 -26.47
C GLN A 93 5.83 0.12 -25.13
N SER A 94 4.66 -0.54 -25.03
CA SER A 94 3.92 -0.98 -23.82
C SER A 94 2.43 -0.96 -24.13
N THR A 95 1.97 -2.09 -24.63
CA THR A 95 0.58 -2.48 -24.84
C THR A 95 -0.16 -2.32 -23.51
N SER A 96 -1.08 -1.33 -23.46
CA SER A 96 -2.04 -1.08 -22.36
C SER A 96 -1.43 -0.72 -21.00
N LEU A 97 -1.63 0.51 -20.52
CA LEU A 97 -1.20 0.93 -19.16
C LEU A 97 -1.84 0.11 -18.01
N ILE A 98 -2.81 -0.77 -18.32
CA ILE A 98 -3.58 -1.61 -17.39
C ILE A 98 -3.43 -3.12 -17.70
N GLU A 99 -2.93 -3.52 -18.87
CA GLU A 99 -2.59 -4.93 -19.20
C GLU A 99 -1.07 -5.05 -19.42
N GLY A 100 -0.49 -6.25 -19.33
CA GLY A 100 0.95 -6.41 -19.54
C GLY A 100 1.87 -5.70 -18.52
N TRP A 101 1.33 -5.15 -17.43
CA TRP A 101 2.11 -4.38 -16.44
C TRP A 101 3.08 -5.21 -15.60
N LEU A 102 3.00 -6.54 -15.67
CA LEU A 102 4.01 -7.44 -15.13
C LEU A 102 5.23 -7.60 -16.05
N ALA A 103 5.23 -6.96 -17.24
CA ALA A 103 6.34 -6.97 -18.19
C ALA A 103 6.85 -8.38 -18.51
N GLY A 104 5.91 -9.31 -18.75
CA GLY A 104 6.23 -10.70 -19.10
C GLY A 104 6.81 -11.56 -17.96
N SER A 105 6.89 -11.05 -16.72
CA SER A 105 7.42 -11.82 -15.59
C SER A 105 6.31 -12.35 -14.68
N ALA A 106 6.43 -13.58 -14.19
CA ALA A 106 5.54 -14.05 -13.13
C ALA A 106 5.72 -13.24 -11.82
N PRO A 107 4.66 -13.06 -11.01
CA PRO A 107 4.70 -12.35 -9.73
C PRO A 107 5.81 -12.81 -8.78
N TYR A 108 6.07 -14.11 -8.69
CA TYR A 108 7.11 -14.64 -7.81
C TYR A 108 8.53 -14.19 -8.22
N VAL A 109 8.79 -14.01 -9.52
CA VAL A 109 10.08 -13.55 -10.04
C VAL A 109 10.32 -12.11 -9.65
N ILE A 110 9.30 -11.26 -9.77
CA ILE A 110 9.36 -9.85 -9.36
C ILE A 110 9.69 -9.74 -7.86
N MET A 111 9.11 -10.61 -7.04
CA MET A 111 9.36 -10.66 -5.60
C MET A 111 10.77 -11.18 -5.27
N GLU A 112 11.29 -12.16 -6.02
CA GLU A 112 12.69 -12.60 -5.93
C GLU A 112 13.66 -11.48 -6.28
N ASN A 113 13.38 -10.71 -7.33
CA ASN A 113 14.21 -9.59 -7.76
C ASN A 113 14.22 -8.49 -6.71
N ALA A 114 13.06 -8.15 -6.14
CA ALA A 114 12.96 -7.17 -5.06
C ALA A 114 13.79 -7.56 -3.82
N ASP A 115 13.76 -8.83 -3.44
CA ASP A 115 14.57 -9.35 -2.32
C ASP A 115 16.08 -9.30 -2.63
N LYS A 116 16.49 -9.66 -3.85
CA LYS A 116 17.90 -9.63 -4.27
C LYS A 116 18.45 -8.21 -4.31
N SER A 117 17.64 -7.24 -4.73
CA SER A 117 18.04 -5.84 -4.86
C SER A 117 17.94 -5.04 -3.57
N TRP A 118 17.40 -5.61 -2.50
CA TRP A 118 17.25 -4.90 -1.22
C TRP A 118 18.39 -5.22 -0.23
N ASP A 119 19.41 -4.36 -0.18
CA ASP A 119 20.48 -4.50 0.81
C ASP A 119 20.05 -4.02 2.21
N LEU A 120 19.93 -4.98 3.15
CA LEU A 120 19.59 -4.73 4.55
C LEU A 120 20.54 -3.75 5.24
N LYS A 121 21.85 -3.87 4.99
CA LYS A 121 22.86 -3.07 5.71
C LYS A 121 22.76 -1.60 5.32
N SER A 122 22.74 -1.33 4.01
CA SER A 122 22.62 0.03 3.49
C SER A 122 21.25 0.64 3.80
N ALA A 123 20.17 -0.15 3.74
CA ALA A 123 18.84 0.32 4.14
C ALA A 123 18.82 0.79 5.61
N ARG A 124 19.40 0.01 6.53
CA ARG A 124 19.51 0.42 7.95
C ARG A 124 20.39 1.64 8.14
N ALA A 125 21.50 1.75 7.41
CA ALA A 125 22.39 2.91 7.46
C ALA A 125 21.68 4.20 6.99
N ALA A 126 20.75 4.08 6.04
CA ALA A 126 19.88 5.18 5.59
C ALA A 126 18.64 5.38 6.49
N ASP A 127 18.57 4.70 7.65
CA ASP A 127 17.48 4.74 8.64
C ASP A 127 16.14 4.17 8.09
N VAL A 128 16.10 3.64 6.86
CA VAL A 128 14.85 3.14 6.23
C VAL A 128 14.55 1.69 6.64
N PRO A 129 13.34 1.15 6.38
CA PRO A 129 13.00 -0.22 6.76
C PRO A 129 13.99 -1.25 6.20
N GLY A 130 14.36 -2.24 7.00
CA GLY A 130 15.34 -3.25 6.58
C GLY A 130 14.84 -4.27 5.55
N ARG A 131 13.59 -4.17 5.08
CA ARG A 131 12.98 -5.13 4.15
C ARG A 131 12.08 -4.41 3.15
N PRO A 132 11.95 -4.93 1.91
CA PRO A 132 11.18 -4.29 0.87
C PRO A 132 9.66 -4.34 1.11
N LEU A 133 9.16 -5.30 1.90
CA LEU A 133 7.72 -5.46 2.19
C LEU A 133 7.19 -4.55 3.32
N ALA A 134 7.97 -3.57 3.79
CA ALA A 134 7.51 -2.66 4.83
C ALA A 134 6.50 -1.63 4.29
N HIS A 135 5.53 -1.22 5.12
CA HIS A 135 4.46 -0.27 4.75
C HIS A 135 4.93 0.94 3.93
N PRO A 136 5.94 1.70 4.37
CA PRO A 136 6.41 2.86 3.63
C PRO A 136 6.94 2.54 2.24
N VAL A 137 7.54 1.37 2.07
CA VAL A 137 8.18 0.96 0.82
C VAL A 137 7.12 0.72 -0.24
N TRP A 138 6.19 -0.20 0.04
CA TRP A 138 5.16 -0.55 -0.93
C TRP A 138 4.12 0.55 -1.13
N SER A 139 3.82 1.35 -0.10
CA SER A 139 2.89 2.48 -0.23
C SER A 139 3.41 3.53 -1.22
N ILE A 140 4.67 3.94 -1.04
CA ILE A 140 5.29 5.00 -1.85
C ILE A 140 5.59 4.49 -3.25
N LEU A 141 6.30 3.36 -3.37
CA LEU A 141 6.67 2.80 -4.68
C LEU A 141 5.43 2.37 -5.48
N GLY A 142 4.46 1.77 -4.78
CA GLY A 142 3.18 1.41 -5.36
C GLY A 142 2.43 2.62 -5.92
N THR A 143 2.36 3.73 -5.19
CA THR A 143 1.72 4.96 -5.69
C THR A 143 2.45 5.53 -6.90
N LEU A 144 3.79 5.61 -6.83
CA LEU A 144 4.62 6.10 -7.93
C LEU A 144 4.46 5.27 -9.21
N SER A 145 4.10 3.99 -9.11
CA SER A 145 3.85 3.12 -10.27
C SER A 145 2.60 3.45 -11.10
N PHE A 146 1.73 4.33 -10.60
CA PHE A 146 0.51 4.79 -11.27
C PHE A 146 0.53 6.29 -11.64
N ILE A 147 1.55 7.04 -11.23
CA ILE A 147 1.60 8.49 -11.48
C ILE A 147 2.88 8.88 -12.22
N GLY A 148 2.83 10.05 -12.87
CA GLY A 148 4.00 10.63 -13.52
C GLY A 148 5.02 11.16 -12.51
N ALA A 149 6.04 11.85 -13.02
CA ALA A 149 6.99 12.57 -12.18
C ALA A 149 6.25 13.55 -11.25
N THR A 150 6.55 13.49 -9.96
CA THR A 150 5.81 14.24 -8.94
C THR A 150 6.71 14.78 -7.84
N GLU A 151 6.29 15.88 -7.22
CA GLU A 151 6.84 16.36 -5.97
C GLU A 151 6.36 15.50 -4.79
N ILE A 152 7.10 15.56 -3.68
CA ILE A 152 6.81 14.78 -2.46
C ILE A 152 5.45 15.16 -1.86
N SER A 153 5.08 16.43 -1.86
CA SER A 153 3.79 16.89 -1.31
C SER A 153 2.62 16.28 -2.07
N ARG A 154 2.66 16.34 -3.41
CA ARG A 154 1.65 15.78 -4.30
C ARG A 154 1.62 14.24 -4.27
N LEU A 155 2.78 13.59 -4.15
CA LEU A 155 2.84 12.14 -3.93
C LEU A 155 2.04 11.74 -2.67
N ARG A 156 2.16 12.50 -1.59
CA ARG A 156 1.46 12.21 -0.33
C ARG A 156 -0.05 12.37 -0.43
N GLU A 157 -0.54 13.28 -1.26
CA GLU A 157 -1.97 13.41 -1.56
C GLU A 157 -2.51 12.14 -2.25
N HIS A 158 -1.70 11.48 -3.07
CA HIS A 158 -2.05 10.24 -3.78
C HIS A 158 -1.95 8.96 -2.94
N LEU A 159 -1.28 8.99 -1.77
CA LEU A 159 -1.21 7.82 -0.88
C LEU A 159 -2.59 7.46 -0.30
N GLY A 160 -3.48 8.45 -0.15
CA GLY A 160 -4.74 8.28 0.55
C GLY A 160 -4.56 8.05 2.07
N PRO A 161 -5.66 7.91 2.82
CA PRO A 161 -5.62 7.81 4.28
C PRO A 161 -5.09 6.46 4.77
N VAL A 162 -5.35 5.38 4.03
CA VAL A 162 -5.01 4.00 4.41
C VAL A 162 -3.51 3.72 4.28
N ARG A 163 -2.89 4.16 3.18
CA ARG A 163 -1.47 3.96 2.89
C ARG A 163 -0.61 5.16 3.30
N SER A 164 -1.15 6.06 4.12
CA SER A 164 -0.52 7.35 4.41
C SER A 164 0.86 7.20 5.07
N VAL A 165 1.83 7.98 4.59
CA VAL A 165 3.18 8.05 5.17
C VAL A 165 3.49 9.48 5.58
N THR A 166 4.16 9.64 6.72
CA THR A 166 4.56 10.97 7.21
C THR A 166 5.50 11.65 6.21
N GLN A 167 5.50 12.99 6.18
CA GLN A 167 6.33 13.75 5.24
C GLN A 167 7.82 13.43 5.42
N ARG A 168 8.32 13.45 6.65
CA ARG A 168 9.72 13.10 6.98
C ARG A 168 10.08 11.71 6.47
N HIS A 169 9.22 10.72 6.68
CA HIS A 169 9.51 9.36 6.26
C HIS A 169 9.40 9.18 4.75
N THR A 170 8.46 9.88 4.09
CA THR A 170 8.37 9.93 2.62
C THR A 170 9.65 10.51 2.00
N GLN A 171 10.15 11.63 2.54
CA GLN A 171 11.41 12.24 2.08
C GLN A 171 12.60 11.29 2.20
N ARG A 172 12.71 10.60 3.35
CA ARG A 172 13.78 9.63 3.58
C ARG A 172 13.69 8.43 2.63
N MET A 173 12.49 7.91 2.41
CA MET A 173 12.26 6.81 1.47
C MET A 173 12.58 7.21 0.02
N ILE A 174 12.12 8.38 -0.44
CA ILE A 174 12.41 8.86 -1.80
C ILE A 174 13.90 9.08 -2.01
N LYS A 175 14.60 9.68 -1.04
CA LYS A 175 16.06 9.82 -1.09
C LYS A 175 16.76 8.46 -1.18
N TRP A 176 16.27 7.47 -0.44
CA TRP A 176 16.80 6.12 -0.49
C TRP A 176 16.54 5.45 -1.84
N PHE A 177 15.32 5.52 -2.37
CA PHE A 177 14.98 4.98 -3.68
C PHE A 177 15.79 5.60 -4.81
N ASP A 178 16.10 6.89 -4.73
CA ASP A 178 17.00 7.56 -5.68
C ASP A 178 18.42 6.99 -5.58
N ALA A 179 18.93 6.78 -4.36
CA ALA A 179 20.26 6.22 -4.11
C ALA A 179 20.43 4.76 -4.58
N ILE A 180 19.37 3.96 -4.53
CA ILE A 180 19.37 2.57 -5.05
C ILE A 180 18.79 2.45 -6.47
N GLU A 181 18.59 3.58 -7.15
CA GLU A 181 18.09 3.65 -8.53
C GLU A 181 16.69 3.03 -8.77
N TRP A 182 15.85 2.98 -7.74
CA TRP A 182 14.44 2.59 -7.89
C TRP A 182 13.57 3.74 -8.40
N THR A 183 13.99 4.97 -8.12
CA THR A 183 13.42 6.19 -8.69
C THR A 183 14.48 6.96 -9.48
N GLN A 184 14.01 7.94 -10.22
CA GLN A 184 14.85 8.93 -10.89
C GLN A 184 14.37 10.33 -10.51
N ARG A 185 15.33 11.18 -10.13
CA ARG A 185 15.11 12.61 -9.94
C ARG A 185 15.09 13.33 -11.29
N GLN A 186 14.09 14.20 -11.48
CA GLN A 186 13.97 15.08 -12.63
C GLN A 186 14.00 16.54 -12.16
N GLN A 187 14.64 17.41 -12.94
CA GLN A 187 14.59 18.86 -12.69
C GLN A 187 13.25 19.39 -13.18
N ALA A 188 12.59 20.22 -12.36
CA ALA A 188 11.42 20.95 -12.80
C ALA A 188 11.87 22.10 -13.71
N HIS A 189 11.52 22.06 -15.00
CA HIS A 189 11.73 23.18 -15.92
C HIS A 189 10.59 24.21 -15.83
N ILE A 190 9.99 24.36 -14.66
CA ILE A 190 8.87 25.29 -14.42
C ILE A 190 9.42 26.52 -13.71
N PRO A 191 9.18 27.73 -14.21
CA PRO A 191 9.56 28.95 -13.50
C PRO A 191 9.01 28.94 -12.07
N PHE A 192 9.87 29.22 -11.08
CA PHE A 192 9.52 29.36 -9.65
C PHE A 192 9.16 28.08 -8.88
N SER A 193 9.34 26.87 -9.45
CA SER A 193 9.35 25.63 -8.67
C SER A 193 10.76 25.02 -8.64
N ASP A 194 11.44 25.16 -7.50
CA ASP A 194 12.74 24.50 -7.25
C ASP A 194 12.59 23.09 -6.66
N ALA A 195 11.34 22.61 -6.50
CA ALA A 195 11.10 21.31 -5.90
C ALA A 195 11.50 20.18 -6.87
N PRO A 196 12.34 19.22 -6.45
CA PRO A 196 12.70 18.10 -7.30
C PRO A 196 11.50 17.18 -7.55
N LEU A 197 11.35 16.77 -8.81
CA LEU A 197 10.37 15.79 -9.22
C LEU A 197 10.98 14.39 -9.16
N PHE A 198 10.17 13.40 -8.76
CA PHE A 198 10.59 12.00 -8.70
C PHE A 198 9.64 11.14 -9.51
N LYS A 199 10.21 10.23 -10.30
CA LYS A 199 9.47 9.21 -11.07
C LYS A 199 10.04 7.85 -10.73
N ILE A 200 9.19 6.82 -10.68
CA ILE A 200 9.66 5.44 -10.63
C ILE A 200 10.45 5.09 -11.91
N ARG A 201 11.50 4.27 -11.79
CA ARG A 201 12.15 3.71 -12.99
C ARG A 201 11.35 2.53 -13.54
N GLU A 202 11.48 2.31 -14.84
CA GLU A 202 10.67 1.33 -15.58
C GLU A 202 10.76 -0.08 -14.99
N ASP A 203 11.98 -0.52 -14.65
CA ASP A 203 12.28 -1.82 -14.04
C ASP A 203 11.49 -2.10 -12.75
N TRP A 204 11.05 -1.06 -12.05
CA TRP A 204 10.37 -1.16 -10.75
C TRP A 204 8.87 -0.90 -10.81
N VAL A 205 8.33 -0.51 -11.98
CA VAL A 205 6.89 -0.26 -12.15
C VAL A 205 6.08 -1.50 -11.81
N ALA A 206 6.48 -2.66 -12.35
CA ALA A 206 5.80 -3.93 -12.11
C ALA A 206 5.74 -4.29 -10.63
N LEU A 207 6.85 -4.08 -9.89
CA LEU A 207 6.92 -4.31 -8.44
C LEU A 207 5.95 -3.42 -7.67
N GLY A 208 5.92 -2.13 -7.96
CA GLY A 208 5.02 -1.18 -7.30
C GLY A 208 3.56 -1.57 -7.49
N ARG A 209 3.15 -1.92 -8.72
CA ARG A 209 1.79 -2.34 -9.04
C ARG A 209 1.44 -3.66 -8.37
N LEU A 210 2.37 -4.62 -8.41
CA LEU A 210 2.21 -5.93 -7.78
C LEU A 210 1.96 -5.78 -6.28
N TRP A 211 2.70 -4.92 -5.58
CA TRP A 211 2.46 -4.70 -4.16
C TRP A 211 1.13 -4.03 -3.86
N LEU A 212 0.63 -3.11 -4.70
CA LEU A 212 -0.72 -2.57 -4.49
C LEU A 212 -1.81 -3.60 -4.80
N ALA A 213 -1.60 -4.51 -5.74
CA ALA A 213 -2.49 -5.63 -5.98
C ALA A 213 -2.51 -6.58 -4.77
N LEU A 214 -1.33 -6.90 -4.23
CA LEU A 214 -1.15 -7.85 -3.13
C LEU A 214 -1.26 -7.24 -1.73
N TRP A 215 -1.56 -5.95 -1.60
CA TRP A 215 -1.57 -5.26 -0.30
C TRP A 215 -2.29 -6.04 0.81
N PRO A 216 -3.50 -6.60 0.58
CA PRO A 216 -4.21 -7.38 1.60
C PRO A 216 -3.42 -8.60 2.12
N LEU A 217 -2.52 -9.17 1.29
CA LEU A 217 -1.69 -10.34 1.60
C LEU A 217 -0.26 -9.98 2.03
N LEU A 218 0.16 -8.71 1.97
CA LEU A 218 1.55 -8.32 2.26
C LEU A 218 1.97 -8.66 3.70
N SER A 219 1.04 -8.64 4.68
CA SER A 219 1.35 -9.06 6.05
C SER A 219 1.70 -10.54 6.12
N GLU A 220 0.96 -11.39 5.41
CA GLU A 220 1.22 -12.83 5.35
C GLU A 220 2.48 -13.14 4.55
N LEU A 221 2.70 -12.47 3.42
CA LEU A 221 3.94 -12.58 2.64
C LEU A 221 5.16 -12.16 3.48
N SER A 222 5.06 -11.05 4.23
CA SER A 222 6.11 -10.59 5.14
C SER A 222 6.37 -11.59 6.27
N SER A 223 5.30 -12.19 6.82
CA SER A 223 5.36 -13.19 7.88
C SER A 223 6.00 -14.49 7.39
N TRP A 224 5.57 -14.98 6.23
CA TRP A 224 6.13 -16.15 5.56
C TRP A 224 7.62 -15.94 5.27
N ARG A 225 8.00 -14.79 4.70
CA ARG A 225 9.40 -14.51 4.39
C ARG A 225 10.31 -14.41 5.62
N ARG A 226 9.77 -13.99 6.77
CA ARG A 226 10.51 -14.02 8.06
C ARG A 226 10.77 -15.44 8.53
N ARG A 227 9.82 -16.35 8.35
CA ARG A 227 9.95 -17.76 8.73
C ARG A 227 10.84 -18.54 7.77
N TYR A 228 10.82 -18.19 6.48
CA TYR A 228 11.53 -18.90 5.42
C TYR A 228 12.44 -17.93 4.61
N PRO A 229 13.52 -17.41 5.22
CA PRO A 229 14.37 -16.38 4.60
C PRO A 229 15.19 -16.87 3.39
N SER A 230 15.37 -18.18 3.23
CA SER A 230 16.12 -18.78 2.11
C SER A 230 15.23 -19.51 1.10
N ALA A 231 13.93 -19.61 1.36
CA ALA A 231 13.00 -20.26 0.43
C ALA A 231 12.74 -19.37 -0.80
N GLY A 232 12.51 -20.00 -1.96
CA GLY A 232 12.10 -19.30 -3.19
C GLY A 232 10.64 -18.84 -3.13
N TRP A 233 10.32 -17.73 -3.80
CA TRP A 233 8.97 -17.14 -3.73
C TRP A 233 7.92 -17.95 -4.47
N LYS A 234 8.31 -18.80 -5.43
CA LYS A 234 7.39 -19.57 -6.29
C LYS A 234 6.31 -20.35 -5.52
N LYS A 235 6.66 -20.96 -4.39
CA LYS A 235 5.73 -21.75 -3.55
C LYS A 235 5.17 -20.98 -2.34
N SER A 236 5.55 -19.72 -2.17
CA SER A 236 5.19 -18.95 -0.98
C SER A 236 3.67 -18.79 -0.83
N LEU A 237 2.97 -18.43 -1.91
CA LEU A 237 1.54 -18.19 -1.85
C LEU A 237 0.76 -19.49 -1.58
N SER A 238 1.18 -20.63 -2.16
CA SER A 238 0.53 -21.92 -1.91
C SER A 238 0.68 -22.40 -0.47
N GLU A 239 1.81 -22.09 0.17
CA GLU A 239 2.02 -22.34 1.60
C GLU A 239 1.19 -21.41 2.48
N ILE A 240 1.10 -20.12 2.13
CA ILE A 240 0.29 -19.13 2.85
C ILE A 240 -1.19 -19.52 2.84
N VAL A 241 -1.72 -19.88 1.66
CA VAL A 241 -3.12 -20.30 1.52
C VAL A 241 -3.34 -21.79 1.86
N GLN A 242 -2.39 -22.41 2.57
CA GLN A 242 -2.55 -23.74 3.18
C GLN A 242 -2.89 -24.84 2.17
N LYS A 243 -2.47 -24.68 0.92
CA LYS A 243 -2.56 -25.72 -0.14
C LYS A 243 -1.34 -26.64 -0.10
N THR A 244 -0.19 -26.12 0.31
CA THR A 244 1.05 -26.88 0.50
C THR A 244 1.69 -26.60 1.86
N GLY A 245 2.73 -27.38 2.21
CA GLY A 245 3.51 -27.16 3.43
C GLY A 245 2.87 -27.73 4.70
N PRO A 246 3.36 -27.33 5.89
CA PRO A 246 2.98 -27.95 7.18
C PRO A 246 1.50 -27.82 7.56
N ASN A 247 0.77 -26.92 6.91
CA ASN A 247 -0.64 -26.64 7.16
C ASN A 247 -1.55 -27.08 5.99
N ALA A 248 -1.03 -27.87 5.04
CA ALA A 248 -1.79 -28.29 3.87
C ALA A 248 -3.16 -28.91 4.23
N GLY A 249 -4.22 -28.45 3.56
CA GLY A 249 -5.59 -28.93 3.74
C GLY A 249 -6.35 -28.32 4.93
N LYS A 250 -5.71 -27.45 5.73
CA LYS A 250 -6.40 -26.71 6.79
C LYS A 250 -7.28 -25.61 6.20
N LYS A 251 -8.39 -25.32 6.89
CA LYS A 251 -9.31 -24.23 6.53
C LYS A 251 -8.64 -22.89 6.79
N LEU A 252 -8.73 -21.98 5.81
CA LEU A 252 -8.25 -20.61 5.97
C LEU A 252 -8.98 -19.89 7.11
N SER A 253 -8.24 -19.08 7.85
CA SER A 253 -8.86 -18.16 8.82
C SER A 253 -9.75 -17.17 8.08
N SER A 254 -10.79 -16.66 8.75
CA SER A 254 -11.70 -15.67 8.14
C SER A 254 -10.96 -14.40 7.70
N ALA A 255 -9.91 -14.00 8.42
CA ALA A 255 -9.07 -12.87 8.05
C ALA A 255 -8.27 -13.14 6.77
N LEU A 256 -7.67 -14.33 6.63
CA LEU A 256 -6.91 -14.69 5.44
C LEU A 256 -7.82 -14.88 4.22
N GLN A 257 -9.00 -15.47 4.39
CA GLN A 257 -9.97 -15.57 3.30
C GLN A 257 -10.35 -14.17 2.79
N ARG A 258 -10.67 -13.23 3.68
CA ARG A 258 -10.95 -11.84 3.28
C ARG A 258 -9.78 -11.17 2.55
N ALA A 259 -8.54 -11.45 2.95
CA ALA A 259 -7.36 -10.90 2.29
C ALA A 259 -7.19 -11.47 0.86
N VAL A 260 -7.49 -12.75 0.66
CA VAL A 260 -7.51 -13.36 -0.67
C VAL A 260 -8.60 -12.72 -1.52
N ASP A 261 -9.84 -12.64 -1.01
CA ASP A 261 -10.97 -12.07 -1.75
C ASP A 261 -10.70 -10.61 -2.14
N ALA A 262 -10.14 -9.81 -1.21
CA ALA A 262 -9.70 -8.44 -1.48
C ALA A 262 -8.61 -8.37 -2.55
N THR A 263 -7.66 -9.32 -2.56
CA THR A 263 -6.62 -9.39 -3.60
C THR A 263 -7.22 -9.68 -4.98
N LEU A 264 -8.19 -10.60 -5.06
CA LEU A 264 -8.91 -10.91 -6.30
C LEU A 264 -9.68 -9.69 -6.81
N ASP A 265 -10.38 -8.96 -5.92
CA ASP A 265 -11.06 -7.70 -6.27
C ASP A 265 -10.09 -6.65 -6.82
N ARG A 266 -8.88 -6.56 -6.27
CA ARG A 266 -7.86 -5.61 -6.72
C ARG A 266 -7.28 -6.03 -8.07
N LEU A 267 -7.07 -7.32 -8.31
CA LEU A 267 -6.66 -7.83 -9.62
C LEU A 267 -7.78 -7.69 -10.66
N LYS A 268 -9.05 -7.72 -10.27
CA LYS A 268 -10.16 -7.37 -11.18
C LYS A 268 -10.08 -5.90 -11.64
N LEU A 269 -9.65 -5.00 -10.76
CA LEU A 269 -9.44 -3.59 -11.08
C LEU A 269 -8.16 -3.35 -11.90
N LEU A 270 -7.07 -4.07 -11.58
CA LEU A 270 -5.75 -3.90 -12.19
C LEU A 270 -5.47 -4.84 -13.37
N THR A 271 -6.37 -5.78 -13.67
CA THR A 271 -6.17 -6.95 -14.53
C THR A 271 -5.15 -7.96 -13.98
N SER A 272 -4.93 -9.04 -14.73
CA SER A 272 -3.89 -10.04 -14.45
C SER A 272 -2.48 -9.47 -14.56
N GLY A 273 -2.29 -8.36 -15.29
CA GLY A 273 -0.97 -7.83 -15.61
C GLY A 273 -0.23 -8.57 -16.72
N HIS A 274 -0.85 -9.57 -17.35
CA HIS A 274 -0.37 -10.20 -18.57
C HIS A 274 -1.32 -9.87 -19.73
N ILE A 275 -0.76 -9.73 -20.94
CA ILE A 275 -1.55 -9.43 -22.14
C ILE A 275 -2.40 -10.66 -22.47
N GLY A 276 -3.70 -10.46 -22.70
CA GLY A 276 -4.62 -11.53 -23.10
C GLY A 276 -4.97 -12.57 -22.01
N CYS A 277 -4.48 -12.41 -20.78
CA CYS A 277 -4.81 -13.33 -19.68
C CYS A 277 -5.90 -12.72 -18.77
N PRO A 278 -6.97 -13.47 -18.46
CA PRO A 278 -7.98 -13.00 -17.50
C PRO A 278 -7.40 -12.86 -16.10
N ALA A 279 -7.93 -11.91 -15.32
CA ALA A 279 -7.60 -11.79 -13.89
C ALA A 279 -8.11 -13.04 -13.14
N PRO A 280 -7.37 -13.54 -12.13
CA PRO A 280 -7.81 -14.68 -11.35
C PRO A 280 -9.10 -14.34 -10.59
N THR A 281 -10.01 -15.32 -10.52
CA THR A 281 -11.33 -15.19 -9.89
C THR A 281 -11.48 -16.04 -8.62
N ASN A 282 -10.53 -16.93 -8.37
CA ASN A 282 -10.52 -17.83 -7.22
C ASN A 282 -9.09 -18.13 -6.74
N VAL A 283 -8.97 -18.81 -5.60
CA VAL A 283 -7.68 -19.16 -4.98
C VAL A 283 -6.79 -19.96 -5.93
N ASP A 284 -7.34 -20.95 -6.64
CA ASP A 284 -6.53 -21.85 -7.46
C ASP A 284 -5.98 -21.10 -8.69
N GLU A 285 -6.79 -20.26 -9.32
CA GLU A 285 -6.34 -19.34 -10.38
C GLU A 285 -5.30 -18.33 -9.88
N LEU A 286 -5.46 -17.81 -8.66
CA LEU A 286 -4.48 -16.91 -8.05
C LEU A 286 -3.12 -17.59 -7.86
N LEU A 287 -3.11 -18.88 -7.49
CA LEU A 287 -1.87 -19.66 -7.35
C LEU A 287 -1.21 -19.93 -8.71
N VAL A 288 -2.00 -20.20 -9.75
CA VAL A 288 -1.48 -20.34 -11.11
C VAL A 288 -0.88 -19.02 -11.58
N TRP A 289 -1.61 -17.90 -11.43
CA TRP A 289 -1.15 -16.55 -11.75
C TRP A 289 0.16 -16.20 -11.02
N TRP A 290 0.28 -16.57 -9.73
CA TRP A 290 1.47 -16.29 -8.95
C TRP A 290 2.73 -17.03 -9.43
N SER A 291 2.58 -18.28 -9.90
CA SER A 291 3.71 -19.22 -10.03
C SER A 291 4.04 -19.65 -11.46
N THR A 292 3.18 -19.34 -12.42
CA THR A 292 3.35 -19.71 -13.83
C THR A 292 3.91 -18.53 -14.61
N GLU A 293 5.00 -18.73 -15.35
CA GLU A 293 5.46 -17.74 -16.33
C GLU A 293 4.40 -17.58 -17.41
N PRO A 294 4.14 -16.34 -17.89
CA PRO A 294 3.20 -16.15 -18.98
C PRO A 294 3.69 -16.89 -20.24
N PRO A 295 2.78 -17.25 -21.16
CA PRO A 295 3.18 -17.75 -22.48
C PRO A 295 4.17 -16.77 -23.11
N ALA A 296 5.23 -17.29 -23.75
CA ALA A 296 6.13 -16.44 -24.52
C ALA A 296 5.30 -15.62 -25.51
N GLU A 297 5.51 -14.30 -25.56
CA GLU A 297 4.92 -13.48 -26.60
C GLU A 297 5.34 -14.12 -27.94
N SER A 298 4.37 -14.66 -28.67
CA SER A 298 4.61 -15.02 -30.06
C SER A 298 4.98 -13.73 -30.76
N ASP A 299 6.18 -13.66 -31.32
CA ASP A 299 6.62 -12.60 -32.24
C ASP A 299 5.63 -12.52 -33.41
N GLU A 300 4.49 -11.84 -33.23
CA GLU A 300 3.67 -11.38 -34.33
C GLU A 300 4.42 -10.21 -34.96
N LYS A 301 5.12 -10.56 -36.05
CA LYS A 301 5.77 -9.66 -37.01
C LYS A 301 4.82 -8.62 -37.59
#